data_AF-A0A1Y6H3N1-F1
#
_entry.id   AF-A0A1Y6H3N1-F1
#
_cell.length_a   1.000
_cell.length_b   1.000
_cell.length_c   1.000
_cell.angle_alpha   90.00
_cell.angle_beta   90.00
_cell.angle_gamma   90.00
#
_symmetry.space_group_name_H-M   'P 1'
#
loop_
_entity.id
_entity.type
_entity.pdbx_description
1 polymer ?
#
loop_
_entity_poly.entity_id
_entity_poly.type
_entity_poly.pdbx_seq_one_letter_code
_entity_poly.pdbx_strand_id
1 'polypeptide(L)'
;MSKVRLITIGLMVATLAACSSGPSESKAEEAMLAYAKANGSEDAKLTSFKLGECSKSDNGGYNCPVESHIVAMGGNFDQDFKGVFTFAKIDGKYKVVGTVSRTF
;
A
#
# COMPACT_ATOMS: atom_id res chain seq x y z
N MET A 1 32.44 0.83 -52.84
CA MET A 1 31.53 1.85 -52.29
C MET A 1 30.28 1.12 -51.81
N SER A 2 30.24 0.73 -50.54
CA SER A 2 29.48 1.39 -49.45
C SER A 2 28.21 0.56 -49.16
N LYS A 3 28.22 -0.24 -48.08
CA LYS A 3 27.40 -0.05 -46.84
C LYS A 3 25.92 -0.46 -47.09
N VAL A 4 25.26 -1.29 -46.30
CA VAL A 4 25.12 -1.30 -44.84
C VAL A 4 24.62 -2.70 -44.42
N ARG A 5 25.28 -3.33 -43.44
CA ARG A 5 24.72 -4.45 -42.69
C ARG A 5 23.62 -3.92 -41.76
N LEU A 6 22.36 -4.19 -42.06
CA LEU A 6 21.26 -3.91 -41.14
C LEU A 6 21.20 -5.04 -40.11
N ILE A 7 21.88 -4.81 -38.99
CA ILE A 7 21.72 -5.55 -37.74
C ILE A 7 20.36 -5.11 -37.18
N THR A 8 19.35 -5.96 -37.29
CA THR A 8 18.07 -5.75 -36.63
C THR A 8 18.24 -6.01 -35.14
N ILE A 9 18.34 -4.92 -34.39
CA ILE A 9 18.45 -4.88 -32.93
C ILE A 9 17.23 -5.58 -32.33
N GLY A 10 17.48 -6.56 -31.45
CA GLY A 10 16.47 -7.29 -30.71
C GLY A 10 15.55 -6.33 -29.95
N LEU A 11 14.26 -6.44 -30.23
CA LEU A 11 13.20 -5.72 -29.53
C LEU A 11 13.13 -6.27 -28.10
N MET A 12 13.85 -5.63 -27.16
CA MET A 12 13.64 -5.85 -25.74
C MET A 12 12.24 -5.32 -25.39
N VAL A 13 11.24 -6.20 -25.41
CA VAL A 13 9.94 -5.94 -24.80
C VAL A 13 10.17 -6.01 -23.29
N ALA A 14 10.62 -4.89 -22.72
CA ALA A 14 10.52 -4.68 -21.29
C ALA A 14 9.03 -4.58 -20.97
N THR A 15 8.45 -5.68 -20.52
CA THR A 15 7.15 -5.67 -19.86
C THR A 15 7.30 -4.77 -18.63
N LEU A 16 6.81 -3.53 -18.74
CA LEU A 16 6.54 -2.69 -17.58
C LEU A 16 5.53 -3.46 -16.73
N ALA A 17 6.04 -4.26 -15.77
CA ALA A 17 5.25 -4.62 -14.61
C ALA A 17 4.69 -3.30 -14.10
N ALA A 18 3.36 -3.18 -14.09
CA ALA A 18 2.67 -1.99 -13.62
C ALA A 18 3.37 -1.54 -12.33
N CYS A 19 4.07 -0.40 -12.39
CA CYS A 19 4.66 0.16 -11.19
C CYS A 19 3.49 0.45 -10.27
N SER A 20 3.28 -0.41 -9.27
CA SER A 20 2.23 -0.26 -8.26
C SER A 20 2.20 1.22 -7.85
N SER A 21 1.15 1.91 -8.26
CA SER A 21 0.99 3.31 -7.96
C SER A 21 0.47 3.34 -6.53
N GLY A 22 1.38 3.43 -5.56
CA GLY A 22 1.03 3.25 -4.15
C GLY A 22 2.23 3.05 -3.21
N PRO A 23 2.00 2.99 -1.90
CA PRO A 23 3.00 2.48 -0.96
C PRO A 23 3.37 1.03 -1.28
N SER A 24 4.57 0.61 -0.92
CA SER A 24 4.86 -0.81 -0.74
C SER A 24 4.08 -1.36 0.45
N GLU A 25 3.87 -2.67 0.51
CA GLU A 25 3.19 -3.33 1.63
C GLU A 25 3.78 -2.93 2.99
N SER A 26 5.12 -2.98 3.13
CA SER A 26 5.81 -2.55 4.35
C SER A 26 5.54 -1.10 4.73
N LYS A 27 5.40 -0.19 3.75
CA LYS A 27 5.09 1.22 4.01
C LYS A 27 3.63 1.46 4.33
N ALA A 28 2.74 0.64 3.78
CA ALA A 28 1.34 0.64 4.15
C ALA A 28 1.14 0.09 5.57
N GLU A 29 1.85 -0.99 5.95
CA GLU A 29 1.81 -1.57 7.28
C GLU A 29 2.30 -0.57 8.34
N GLU A 30 3.46 0.07 8.10
CA GLU A 30 3.97 1.15 8.96
C GLU A 30 2.94 2.28 9.15
N ALA A 31 2.29 2.72 8.06
CA ALA A 31 1.29 3.77 8.10
C ALA A 31 0.00 3.34 8.82
N MET A 32 -0.44 2.10 8.62
CA MET A 32 -1.61 1.52 9.29
C MET A 32 -1.39 1.32 10.78
N LEU A 33 -0.19 0.88 11.18
CA LEU A 33 0.17 0.74 12.58
C LEU A 33 0.20 2.11 13.27
N ALA A 34 0.79 3.12 12.64
CA ALA A 34 0.77 4.49 13.13
C ALA A 34 -0.66 5.04 13.24
N TYR A 35 -1.51 4.74 12.25
CA TYR A 35 -2.92 5.10 12.27
C TYR A 35 -3.67 4.43 13.43
N ALA A 36 -3.48 3.13 13.68
CA ALA A 36 -4.10 2.42 14.81
C ALA A 36 -3.69 3.04 16.15
N LYS A 37 -2.38 3.30 16.33
CA LYS A 37 -1.84 3.91 17.55
C LYS A 37 -2.39 5.31 17.80
N ALA A 38 -2.49 6.12 16.75
CA ALA A 38 -3.07 7.47 16.85
C ALA A 38 -4.57 7.46 17.23
N ASN A 39 -5.29 6.35 17.01
CA ASN A 39 -6.70 6.18 17.35
C ASN A 39 -6.92 5.48 18.71
N GLY A 40 -5.95 5.56 19.63
CA GLY A 40 -6.11 5.10 21.01
C GLY A 40 -5.68 3.64 21.25
N SER A 41 -4.99 3.02 20.30
CA SER A 41 -4.45 1.67 20.45
C SER A 41 -2.92 1.70 20.53
N GLU A 42 -2.35 2.30 21.58
CA GLU A 42 -0.90 2.48 21.73
C GLU A 42 -0.10 1.15 21.67
N ASP A 43 -0.72 0.08 22.16
CA ASP A 43 -0.21 -1.29 22.17
C ASP A 43 -0.57 -2.10 20.91
N ALA A 44 -1.17 -1.45 19.90
CA ALA A 44 -1.59 -2.10 18.66
C ALA A 44 -0.45 -2.88 18.02
N LYS A 45 -0.77 -4.08 17.56
CA LYS A 45 0.05 -4.92 16.71
C LYS A 45 -0.78 -5.34 15.51
N LEU A 46 -0.16 -5.25 14.34
CA LEU A 46 -0.70 -5.79 13.10
C LEU A 46 0.03 -7.10 12.80
N THR A 47 -0.70 -8.14 12.45
CA THR A 47 -0.15 -9.41 11.97
C THR A 47 -0.88 -9.82 10.70
N SER A 48 -0.23 -10.67 9.88
CA SER A 48 -0.80 -11.13 8.60
C SER A 48 -1.21 -9.97 7.67
N PHE A 49 -0.49 -8.85 7.73
CA PHE A 49 -0.77 -7.68 6.91
C PHE A 49 -0.59 -7.99 5.43
N LYS A 50 -1.58 -7.64 4.63
CA LYS A 50 -1.56 -7.77 3.16
C LYS A 50 -2.05 -6.50 2.53
N LEU A 51 -1.32 -6.04 1.52
CA LEU A 51 -1.70 -4.91 0.69
C LEU A 51 -2.21 -5.42 -0.68
N GLY A 52 -3.44 -5.07 -1.02
CA GLY A 52 -3.98 -5.28 -2.36
C GLY A 52 -3.47 -4.26 -3.37
N GLU A 53 -3.92 -4.38 -4.62
CA GLU A 53 -3.58 -3.43 -5.67
C GLU A 53 -4.15 -2.03 -5.34
N CYS A 54 -3.27 -1.03 -5.32
CA CYS A 54 -3.63 0.35 -5.03
C CYS A 54 -4.10 1.07 -6.29
N SER A 55 -5.19 1.82 -6.18
CA SER A 55 -5.67 2.74 -7.21
C SER A 55 -5.43 4.19 -6.79
N LYS A 56 -5.14 5.08 -7.76
CA LYS A 56 -4.98 6.51 -7.48
C LYS A 56 -6.33 7.09 -7.03
N SER A 57 -6.31 7.91 -5.97
CA SER A 57 -7.50 8.60 -5.46
C SER A 57 -7.69 9.94 -6.17
N ASP A 58 -8.95 10.33 -6.45
CA ASP A 58 -9.32 11.60 -7.07
C ASP A 58 -8.86 12.82 -6.25
N ASN A 59 -8.84 12.67 -4.92
CA ASN A 59 -8.41 13.71 -3.98
C ASN A 59 -6.90 13.66 -3.67
N GLY A 60 -6.13 12.89 -4.45
CA GLY A 60 -4.71 12.64 -4.21
C GLY A 60 -4.46 11.45 -3.28
N GLY A 61 -3.26 10.86 -3.41
CA GLY A 61 -2.91 9.62 -2.73
C GLY A 61 -3.43 8.37 -3.45
N TYR A 62 -3.54 7.28 -2.70
CA TYR A 62 -3.82 5.94 -3.21
C TYR A 62 -4.80 5.19 -2.32
N ASN A 63 -5.89 4.71 -2.89
CA ASN A 63 -6.83 3.82 -2.23
C ASN A 63 -6.32 2.40 -2.36
N CYS A 64 -5.96 1.78 -1.24
CA CYS A 64 -5.41 0.44 -1.22
C CYS A 64 -6.29 -0.47 -0.34
N PRO A 65 -6.72 -1.63 -0.86
CA PRO A 65 -7.28 -2.69 -0.04
C PRO A 65 -6.23 -3.18 0.96
N VAL A 66 -6.64 -3.35 2.20
CA VAL A 66 -5.83 -3.88 3.30
C VAL A 66 -6.58 -5.01 3.96
N GLU A 67 -5.87 -6.11 4.21
CA GLU A 67 -6.30 -7.18 5.09
C GLU A 67 -5.23 -7.36 6.17
N SER A 68 -5.63 -7.48 7.43
CA SER A 68 -4.69 -7.75 8.51
C SER A 68 -5.46 -8.22 9.72
N HIS A 69 -4.77 -8.89 10.61
CA HIS A 69 -5.22 -9.15 11.97
C HIS A 69 -4.68 -8.05 12.89
N ILE A 70 -5.49 -7.57 13.84
CA ILE A 70 -5.11 -6.51 14.78
C ILE A 70 -5.36 -6.97 16.21
N VAL A 71 -4.32 -6.81 17.04
CA VAL A 71 -4.39 -6.99 18.48
C VAL A 71 -4.10 -5.66 19.17
N ALA A 72 -4.99 -5.20 20.04
CA ALA A 72 -4.90 -3.94 20.76
C ALA A 72 -5.62 -3.99 22.12
N MET A 73 -5.49 -2.93 22.91
CA MET A 73 -6.21 -2.74 24.20
C MET A 73 -5.93 -3.87 25.21
N GLY A 74 -4.67 -4.26 25.34
CA GLY A 74 -4.23 -5.37 26.18
C GLY A 74 -4.70 -6.74 25.68
N GLY A 75 -5.04 -6.86 24.39
CA GLY A 75 -5.61 -8.07 23.79
C GLY A 75 -7.13 -8.17 23.86
N ASN A 76 -7.83 -7.15 24.39
CA ASN A 76 -9.31 -7.13 24.38
C ASN A 76 -9.87 -6.86 22.98
N PHE A 77 -9.07 -6.28 22.09
CA PHE A 77 -9.41 -6.12 20.69
C PHE A 77 -8.49 -7.03 19.88
N ASP A 78 -9.01 -8.16 19.44
CA ASP A 78 -8.30 -9.22 18.71
C ASP A 78 -9.24 -9.67 17.59
N GLN A 79 -9.07 -9.07 16.41
CA GLN A 79 -9.97 -9.25 15.27
C GLN A 79 -9.22 -9.18 13.95
N ASP A 80 -9.70 -9.91 12.96
CA ASP A 80 -9.36 -9.65 11.57
C ASP A 80 -10.04 -8.36 11.11
N PHE A 81 -9.37 -7.59 10.25
CA PHE A 81 -10.00 -6.46 9.58
C PHE A 81 -9.67 -6.47 8.09
N LYS A 82 -10.65 -5.99 7.33
CA LYS A 82 -10.51 -5.73 5.91
C LYS A 82 -11.06 -4.36 5.59
N GLY A 83 -10.37 -3.60 4.76
CA GLY A 83 -10.84 -2.27 4.37
C GLY A 83 -10.10 -1.71 3.18
N VAL A 84 -10.58 -0.57 2.69
CA VAL A 84 -9.88 0.23 1.69
C VAL A 84 -9.50 1.54 2.35
N PHE A 85 -8.20 1.81 2.42
CA PHE A 85 -7.65 2.99 3.08
C PHE A 85 -6.95 3.87 2.05
N THR A 86 -7.04 5.19 2.23
CA THR A 86 -6.35 6.17 1.40
C THR A 86 -5.00 6.48 2.03
N PHE A 87 -3.93 6.16 1.32
CA PHE A 87 -2.54 6.44 1.69
C PHE A 87 -2.02 7.65 0.90
N ALA A 88 -1.48 8.64 1.59
CA ALA A 88 -0.80 9.77 0.96
C ALA A 88 0.62 9.93 1.51
N LYS A 89 1.53 10.39 0.66
CA LYS A 89 2.91 10.68 1.05
C LYS A 89 2.98 12.11 1.61
N ILE A 90 3.17 12.22 2.93
CA ILE A 90 3.27 13.47 3.67
C ILE A 90 4.64 13.49 4.34
N ASP A 91 5.43 14.54 4.10
CA ASP A 91 6.80 14.68 4.62
C ASP A 91 7.70 13.46 4.31
N GLY A 92 7.56 12.92 3.09
CA GLY A 92 8.34 11.78 2.63
C GLY A 92 7.88 10.41 3.16
N LYS A 93 6.87 10.34 4.03
CA LYS A 93 6.33 9.09 4.60
C LYS A 93 4.87 8.88 4.21
N TYR A 94 4.45 7.64 4.05
CA TYR A 94 3.04 7.34 3.85
C TYR A 94 2.28 7.48 5.16
N LYS A 95 1.09 8.08 5.10
CA LYS A 95 0.12 8.19 6.20
C LYS A 95 -1.24 7.78 5.68
N VAL A 96 -2.05 7.18 6.56
CA VAL A 96 -3.49 6.99 6.29
C VAL A 96 -4.17 8.35 6.44
N VAL A 97 -4.77 8.84 5.36
CA VAL A 97 -5.46 10.13 5.31
C VAL A 97 -6.96 9.99 5.08
N GLY A 98 -7.43 8.77 4.84
CA GLY A 98 -8.83 8.48 4.62
C GLY A 98 -9.13 7.00 4.78
N THR A 99 -10.39 6.69 5.07
CA THR A 99 -10.95 5.34 5.04
C THR A 99 -12.11 5.36 4.05
N VAL A 100 -12.01 4.57 2.99
CA VAL A 100 -13.06 4.43 1.98
C VAL A 100 -14.10 3.42 2.46
N SER A 101 -13.64 2.29 2.99
CA SER A 101 -14.48 1.26 3.61
C SER A 101 -13.68 0.50 4.66
N ARG A 102 -14.37 -0.05 5.66
CA ARG A 102 -13.76 -0.92 6.68
C ARG A 102 -14.81 -1.85 7.27
N THR A 103 -14.43 -3.12 7.41
CA THR A 103 -15.20 -4.18 8.06
C THR A 103 -14.32 -4.84 9.11
N PHE A 104 -14.92 -5.14 10.26
CA PHE A 104 -14.37 -5.93 11.36
C PHE A 104 -15.20 -7.20 11.47
#